data_AF-A0A7Y8LTR9-F1
#
_entry.id   AF-A0A7Y8LTR9-F1
#
_cell.length_a   1.000
_cell.length_b   1.000
_cell.length_c   1.000
_cell.angle_alpha   90.00
_cell.angle_beta   90.00
_cell.angle_gamma   90.00
#
_symmetry.space_group_name_H-M   'P 1'
#
loop_
_entity.id
_entity.type
_entity.pdbx_description
1 polymer ?
#
loop_
_entity_poly.entity_id
_entity_poly.type
_entity_poly.pdbx_seq_one_letter_code
_entity_poly.pdbx_strand_id
1 'polypeptide(L)'
;MPLSRVGQLAVATPLQWLGGARVLARPATVRRRATVWEMASRAGATVTVGGWWGSWPVRRVVGEIASERAWLGGDCSPDAVTPGLAALVEATWRGGPANAAAASDALAVRLVETAGGAEGAHLLALSLPALDIERRSAAAATPFALVQRQLPHLSALDTVVAELRSRGYSVWLVGAPWHGGTAFVASSAAPPGRWEPLAAEELASTVLDQMGLPWPLGLPPPRRDLSRVAGATGVVQAYGPPPPPLAAPSARSQQVQRDVLRNLGYLQ
;
A
#
# COMPACT_ATOMS: atom_id res chain seq x y z
N MET A 1 16.38 -10.32 -33.78
CA MET A 1 15.60 -9.47 -34.72
C MET A 1 14.65 -8.61 -33.91
N PRO A 2 14.67 -7.26 -34.02
CA PRO A 2 13.73 -6.43 -33.29
C PRO A 2 12.34 -6.50 -33.96
N LEU A 3 11.29 -6.69 -33.18
CA LEU A 3 9.91 -6.73 -33.67
C LEU A 3 9.48 -5.35 -34.18
N SER A 4 8.72 -5.32 -35.27
CA SER A 4 8.26 -4.08 -35.93
C SER A 4 7.25 -3.31 -35.07
N ARG A 5 7.13 -1.99 -35.32
CA ARG A 5 6.19 -1.08 -34.62
C ARG A 5 4.72 -1.52 -34.68
N VAL A 6 4.34 -2.34 -35.66
CA VAL A 6 2.98 -2.91 -35.75
C VAL A 6 2.78 -4.08 -34.79
N GLY A 7 3.85 -4.85 -34.49
CA GLY A 7 3.84 -5.89 -33.45
C GLY A 7 3.80 -5.33 -32.01
N GLN A 8 4.34 -4.13 -31.80
CA GLN A 8 4.25 -3.44 -30.50
C GLN A 8 2.84 -2.87 -30.22
N LEU A 9 2.09 -2.52 -31.28
CA LEU A 9 0.70 -2.05 -31.16
C LEU A 9 -0.33 -3.20 -31.12
N ALA A 10 -0.01 -4.39 -31.63
CA ALA A 10 -0.91 -5.54 -31.61
C ALA A 10 -0.91 -6.32 -30.27
N VAL A 11 0.09 -6.13 -29.40
CA VAL A 11 0.09 -6.64 -28.01
C VAL A 11 -0.55 -5.64 -27.02
N ALA A 12 -0.82 -4.40 -27.48
CA ALA A 12 -1.81 -3.51 -26.86
C ALA A 12 -3.23 -3.94 -27.28
N THR A 13 -3.56 -5.21 -27.03
CA THR A 13 -4.82 -5.80 -27.50
C THR A 13 -5.98 -5.34 -26.59
N PRO A 14 -7.23 -5.26 -27.12
CA PRO A 14 -8.46 -4.83 -26.45
C PRO A 14 -8.83 -5.55 -25.14
N LEU A 15 -8.02 -6.51 -24.69
CA LEU A 15 -8.06 -7.13 -23.37
C LEU A 15 -7.71 -6.16 -22.24
N GLN A 16 -6.96 -5.08 -22.50
CA GLN A 16 -6.82 -3.99 -21.53
C GLN A 16 -8.14 -3.25 -21.27
N TRP A 17 -9.10 -3.34 -22.20
CA TRP A 17 -10.44 -2.74 -22.08
C TRP A 17 -11.49 -3.71 -21.49
N LEU A 18 -11.33 -5.02 -21.71
CA LEU A 18 -12.32 -6.03 -21.27
C LEU A 18 -11.91 -6.81 -20.00
N GLY A 19 -10.65 -6.68 -19.56
CA GLY A 19 -10.13 -7.27 -18.33
C GLY A 19 -10.01 -6.29 -17.15
N GLY A 20 -10.59 -5.09 -17.28
CA GLY A 20 -10.78 -4.15 -16.19
C GLY A 20 -11.78 -4.71 -15.19
N ALA A 21 -11.36 -5.75 -14.46
CA ALA A 21 -12.09 -6.25 -13.33
C ALA A 21 -12.45 -5.03 -12.49
N ARG A 22 -13.75 -4.79 -12.40
CA ARG A 22 -14.42 -3.90 -11.47
C ARG A 22 -14.16 -4.36 -10.03
N VAL A 23 -12.89 -4.57 -9.67
CA VAL A 23 -12.34 -4.14 -8.39
C VAL A 23 -12.23 -2.60 -8.46
N LEU A 24 -13.36 -1.97 -8.78
CA LEU A 24 -13.68 -0.65 -8.29
C LEU A 24 -13.29 -0.67 -6.84
N ALA A 25 -12.52 0.32 -6.40
CA ALA A 25 -12.30 0.62 -5.01
C ALA A 25 -13.66 0.69 -4.31
N ARG A 26 -14.16 -0.46 -3.85
CA ARG A 26 -15.41 -0.53 -3.13
C ARG A 26 -15.09 0.17 -1.82
N PRO A 27 -15.84 1.22 -1.45
CA PRO A 27 -15.67 1.88 -0.17
C PRO A 27 -15.50 0.79 0.88
N ALA A 28 -14.50 0.91 1.76
CA ALA A 28 -14.05 -0.21 2.57
C ALA A 28 -15.10 -0.71 3.62
N THR A 29 -16.29 -0.11 3.62
CA THR A 29 -17.53 -0.61 4.22
C THR A 29 -18.17 -1.79 3.49
N VAL A 30 -17.75 -2.13 2.26
CA VAL A 30 -18.33 -3.21 1.42
C VAL A 30 -17.31 -4.35 1.16
N ARG A 31 -16.14 -4.32 1.81
CA ARG A 31 -15.12 -5.38 1.65
C ARG A 31 -15.65 -6.70 2.21
N ARG A 32 -15.62 -7.76 1.39
CA ARG A 32 -15.97 -9.13 1.78
C ARG A 32 -14.78 -9.94 2.29
N ARG A 33 -13.56 -9.48 2.01
CA ARG A 33 -12.30 -10.13 2.39
C ARG A 33 -11.45 -9.18 3.23
N ALA A 34 -10.79 -9.75 4.21
CA ALA A 34 -9.76 -9.06 4.97
C ALA A 34 -8.60 -8.61 4.06
N THR A 35 -7.92 -7.54 4.42
CA THR A 35 -6.66 -7.12 3.78
C THR A 35 -5.47 -7.91 4.33
N VAL A 36 -4.32 -7.86 3.64
CA VAL A 36 -3.13 -8.63 4.05
C VAL A 36 -2.68 -8.32 5.47
N TRP A 37 -2.76 -7.06 5.93
CA TRP A 37 -2.42 -6.70 7.31
C TRP A 37 -3.49 -7.13 8.33
N GLU A 38 -4.77 -7.17 7.95
CA GLU A 38 -5.82 -7.74 8.81
C GLU A 38 -5.62 -9.26 8.96
N MET A 39 -5.15 -9.93 7.90
CA MET A 39 -4.79 -11.35 7.94
C MET A 39 -3.55 -11.59 8.82
N ALA A 40 -2.46 -10.85 8.57
CA ALA A 40 -1.24 -10.95 9.37
C ALA A 40 -1.50 -10.70 10.86
N SER A 41 -2.30 -9.68 11.18
CA SER A 41 -2.73 -9.39 12.54
C SER A 41 -3.49 -10.54 13.20
N ARG A 42 -4.37 -11.23 12.47
CA ARG A 42 -5.10 -12.40 13.00
C ARG A 42 -4.21 -13.61 13.23
N ALA A 43 -3.14 -13.72 12.44
CA ALA A 43 -2.12 -14.74 12.63
C ALA A 43 -1.10 -14.37 13.73
N GLY A 44 -1.34 -13.28 14.47
CA GLY A 44 -0.54 -12.88 15.63
C GLY A 44 0.63 -11.95 15.34
N ALA A 45 0.82 -11.52 14.09
CA ALA A 45 1.85 -10.53 13.76
C ALA A 45 1.41 -9.12 14.16
N THR A 46 2.36 -8.33 14.67
CA THR A 46 2.15 -6.90 14.83
C THR A 46 2.05 -6.27 13.43
N VAL A 47 1.16 -5.30 13.24
CA VAL A 47 1.02 -4.59 11.96
C VAL A 47 1.04 -3.08 12.16
N THR A 48 1.72 -2.39 11.25
CA THR A 48 1.66 -0.92 11.16
C THR A 48 1.29 -0.55 9.74
N VAL A 49 0.24 0.24 9.56
CA VAL A 49 -0.30 0.59 8.24
C VAL A 49 -0.40 2.10 8.09
N GLY A 50 0.10 2.63 6.98
CA GLY A 50 0.00 4.05 6.63
C GLY A 50 -0.59 4.26 5.23
N GLY A 51 -1.67 5.02 5.14
CA GLY A 51 -2.13 5.63 3.88
C GLY A 51 -2.77 4.69 2.85
N TRP A 52 -3.32 3.55 3.26
CA TRP A 52 -3.80 2.52 2.33
C TRP A 52 -5.33 2.40 2.22
N TRP A 53 -5.92 2.40 1.00
CA TRP A 53 -7.39 2.45 0.76
C TRP A 53 -8.27 1.41 1.45
N GLY A 54 -7.68 0.28 1.81
CA GLY A 54 -8.34 -0.76 2.60
C GLY A 54 -8.44 -0.47 4.10
N SER A 55 -7.78 0.57 4.60
CA SER A 55 -7.54 0.79 6.03
C SER A 55 -8.61 1.67 6.71
N TRP A 56 -9.58 2.20 5.95
CA TRP A 56 -10.68 3.01 6.48
C TRP A 56 -12.05 2.28 6.45
N PRO A 57 -12.93 2.42 7.46
CA PRO A 57 -12.59 2.96 8.77
C PRO A 57 -11.50 2.09 9.41
N VAL A 58 -10.73 2.68 10.31
CA VAL A 58 -9.73 1.94 11.07
C VAL A 58 -10.43 0.79 11.81
N ARG A 59 -9.89 -0.42 11.65
CA ARG A 59 -10.45 -1.66 12.22
C ARG A 59 -9.49 -2.24 13.25
N ARG A 60 -10.01 -3.12 14.09
CA ARG A 60 -9.22 -3.82 15.11
C ARG A 60 -8.12 -4.67 14.48
N VAL A 61 -6.87 -4.37 14.84
CA VAL A 61 -5.67 -5.13 14.54
C VAL A 61 -4.73 -5.14 15.75
N VAL A 62 -3.76 -6.04 15.76
CA VAL A 62 -2.63 -6.06 16.69
C VAL A 62 -1.61 -5.07 16.14
N GLY A 63 -1.66 -3.82 16.60
CA GLY A 63 -0.80 -2.74 16.15
C GLY A 63 -1.60 -1.51 15.72
N GLU A 64 -1.11 -0.81 14.71
CA GLU A 64 -1.47 0.58 14.46
C GLU A 64 -1.81 0.86 13.00
N ILE A 65 -2.78 1.75 12.76
CA ILE A 65 -3.27 2.09 11.42
C ILE A 65 -3.53 3.59 11.33
N ALA A 66 -2.94 4.24 10.34
CA ALA A 66 -3.34 5.55 9.85
C ALA A 66 -3.99 5.40 8.47
N SER A 67 -5.28 5.71 8.38
CA SER A 67 -6.00 5.70 7.11
C SER A 67 -5.56 6.83 6.20
N GLU A 68 -6.02 6.84 4.96
CA GLU A 68 -5.65 7.87 3.99
C GLU A 68 -6.14 9.25 4.39
N ARG A 69 -7.20 9.36 5.19
CA ARG A 69 -7.62 10.67 5.74
C ARG A 69 -6.62 11.19 6.76
N ALA A 70 -6.10 10.32 7.62
CA ALA A 70 -5.03 10.66 8.54
C ALA A 70 -3.74 10.98 7.76
N TRP A 71 -3.42 10.12 6.78
CA TRP A 71 -2.21 10.19 5.97
C TRP A 71 -2.12 11.44 5.10
N LEU A 72 -3.20 11.74 4.36
CA LEU A 72 -3.24 12.80 3.35
C LEU A 72 -3.97 14.06 3.80
N GLY A 73 -4.64 14.03 4.96
CA GLY A 73 -5.41 15.16 5.47
C GLY A 73 -5.20 15.47 6.94
N GLY A 74 -4.31 14.75 7.63
CA GLY A 74 -4.04 14.97 9.06
C GLY A 74 -5.21 14.66 9.99
N ASP A 75 -6.21 13.91 9.51
CA ASP A 75 -7.39 13.58 10.30
C ASP A 75 -7.05 12.64 11.45
N CYS A 76 -7.19 13.14 12.68
CA CYS A 76 -6.91 12.39 13.91
C CYS A 76 -8.16 11.80 14.58
N SER A 77 -9.28 11.75 13.86
CA SER A 77 -10.52 11.13 14.37
C SER A 77 -10.37 9.61 14.58
N PRO A 78 -11.12 9.01 15.53
CA PRO A 78 -11.01 7.58 15.86
C PRO A 78 -11.35 6.61 14.72
N ASP A 79 -12.04 7.07 13.67
CA ASP A 79 -12.28 6.27 12.47
C ASP A 79 -11.20 6.41 11.39
N ALA A 80 -10.30 7.40 11.51
CA ALA A 80 -9.19 7.66 10.60
C ALA A 80 -7.83 7.16 11.11
N VAL A 81 -7.60 7.13 12.42
CA VAL A 81 -6.29 6.76 12.98
C VAL A 81 -6.44 5.99 14.29
N THR A 82 -5.57 5.03 14.53
CA THR A 82 -5.44 4.39 15.84
C THR A 82 -4.82 5.36 16.87
N PRO A 83 -5.15 5.24 18.16
CA PRO A 83 -4.65 6.16 19.18
C PRO A 83 -3.11 6.27 19.23
N GLY A 84 -2.38 5.19 18.98
CA GLY A 84 -0.92 5.18 19.03
C GLY A 84 -0.25 6.01 17.92
N LEU A 85 -0.94 6.30 16.82
CA LEU A 85 -0.42 7.11 15.72
C LEU A 85 -0.97 8.53 15.66
N ALA A 86 -2.02 8.85 16.43
CA ALA A 86 -2.70 10.15 16.35
C ALA A 86 -1.73 11.34 16.57
N ALA A 87 -0.89 11.27 17.61
CA ALA A 87 0.09 12.33 17.89
C ALA A 87 1.16 12.45 16.80
N LEU A 88 1.58 11.34 16.19
CA LEU A 88 2.55 11.33 15.09
C LEU A 88 1.95 11.98 13.83
N VAL A 89 0.69 11.65 13.51
CA VAL A 89 -0.06 12.26 12.40
C VAL A 89 -0.21 13.76 12.62
N GLU A 90 -0.70 14.16 13.79
CA GLU A 90 -0.91 15.56 14.14
C GLU A 90 0.39 16.37 14.09
N ALA A 91 1.46 15.87 14.70
CA ALA A 91 2.75 16.55 14.72
C ALA A 91 3.33 16.73 13.32
N THR A 92 3.20 15.72 12.45
CA THR A 92 3.68 15.81 11.07
C THR A 92 2.90 16.88 10.29
N TRP A 93 1.58 16.91 10.42
CA TRP A 93 0.75 17.87 9.70
C TRP A 93 0.82 19.30 10.24
N ARG A 94 1.00 19.50 11.55
CA ARG A 94 1.23 20.83 12.14
C ARG A 94 2.63 21.38 11.86
N GLY A 95 3.62 20.50 11.65
CA GLY A 95 5.03 20.82 11.81
C GLY A 95 5.83 21.16 10.55
N GLY A 96 5.33 21.03 9.32
CA GLY A 96 6.23 21.36 8.19
C GLY A 96 5.83 21.09 6.73
N PRO A 97 4.99 20.12 6.36
CA PRO A 97 4.76 19.86 4.95
C PRO A 97 3.89 20.94 4.29
N ALA A 98 4.36 21.49 3.17
CA ALA A 98 3.60 22.48 2.42
C ALA A 98 2.34 21.90 1.73
N ASN A 99 2.31 20.59 1.52
CA ASN A 99 1.23 19.89 0.83
C ASN A 99 1.13 18.42 1.24
N ALA A 100 0.09 17.73 0.76
CA ALA A 100 -0.19 16.33 1.07
C ALA A 100 0.87 15.35 0.56
N ALA A 101 1.55 15.64 -0.56
CA ALA A 101 2.62 14.78 -1.08
C ALA A 101 3.82 14.77 -0.14
N ALA A 102 4.28 15.96 0.28
CA ALA A 102 5.36 16.09 1.26
C ALA A 102 4.95 15.52 2.64
N ALA A 103 3.69 15.67 3.06
CA ALA A 103 3.21 15.12 4.32
C ALA A 103 3.21 13.59 4.32
N SER A 104 2.80 12.98 3.20
CA SER A 104 2.84 11.53 3.00
C SER A 104 4.25 10.98 3.16
N ASP A 105 5.24 11.62 2.53
CA ASP A 105 6.64 11.18 2.62
C ASP A 105 7.18 11.31 4.04
N ALA A 106 6.93 12.45 4.70
CA ALA A 106 7.35 12.68 6.07
C ALA A 106 6.73 11.65 7.03
N LEU A 107 5.44 11.32 6.86
CA LEU A 107 4.79 10.28 7.66
C LEU A 107 5.39 8.90 7.41
N ALA A 108 5.72 8.56 6.16
CA ALA A 108 6.35 7.29 5.83
C ALA A 108 7.70 7.14 6.55
N VAL A 109 8.57 8.16 6.47
CA VAL A 109 9.87 8.17 7.15
C VAL A 109 9.70 8.00 8.66
N ARG A 110 8.83 8.80 9.30
CA ARG A 110 8.61 8.73 10.75
C ARG A 110 8.00 7.41 11.22
N LEU A 111 7.14 6.79 10.42
CA LEU A 111 6.63 5.46 10.72
C LEU A 111 7.71 4.38 10.65
N VAL A 112 8.61 4.45 9.67
CA VAL A 112 9.75 3.53 9.58
C VAL A 112 10.67 3.68 10.80
N GLU A 113 10.96 4.92 11.20
CA GLU A 113 11.75 5.21 12.40
C GLU A 113 11.12 4.61 13.67
N THR A 114 9.79 4.71 13.78
CA THR A 114 9.01 4.19 14.92
C THR A 114 8.91 2.66 14.90
N ALA A 115 8.78 2.05 13.71
CA ALA A 115 8.54 0.62 13.56
C ALA A 115 9.69 -0.26 14.05
N GLY A 116 10.94 0.22 13.99
CA GLY A 116 12.10 -0.61 14.30
C GLY A 116 12.36 -0.91 15.78
N GLY A 117 11.36 -0.73 16.65
CA GLY A 117 11.36 -1.22 18.03
C GLY A 117 10.45 -2.45 18.24
N ALA A 118 9.78 -2.97 17.22
CA ALA A 118 8.87 -4.10 17.37
C ALA A 118 9.64 -5.42 17.53
N GLU A 119 9.30 -6.19 18.57
CA GLU A 119 9.77 -7.57 18.74
C GLU A 119 8.88 -8.54 17.94
N GLY A 120 9.49 -9.55 17.31
CA GLY A 120 8.77 -10.60 16.58
C GLY A 120 8.39 -10.25 15.13
N ALA A 121 7.47 -11.02 14.55
CA ALA A 121 7.03 -10.81 13.17
C ALA A 121 6.20 -9.51 13.06
N HIS A 122 6.68 -8.57 12.26
CA HIS A 122 6.05 -7.26 12.06
C HIS A 122 5.83 -6.97 10.59
N LEU A 123 4.58 -6.69 10.21
CA LEU A 123 4.26 -6.17 8.88
C LEU A 123 4.13 -4.65 8.92
N LEU A 124 5.03 -3.96 8.24
CA LEU A 124 4.89 -2.53 7.93
C LEU A 124 4.37 -2.38 6.50
N ALA A 125 3.19 -1.78 6.34
CA ALA A 125 2.56 -1.52 5.06
C ALA A 125 2.37 -0.01 4.85
N LEU A 126 3.14 0.57 3.92
CA LEU A 126 3.13 2.01 3.66
C LEU A 126 2.65 2.29 2.23
N SER A 127 1.75 3.27 2.11
CA SER A 127 1.38 3.88 0.84
C SER A 127 2.22 5.13 0.61
N LEU A 128 2.79 5.24 -0.60
CA LEU A 128 3.64 6.38 -1.01
C LEU A 128 3.04 7.09 -2.25
N PRO A 129 1.86 7.72 -2.13
CA PRO A 129 1.15 8.33 -3.26
C PRO A 129 1.77 9.63 -3.78
N ALA A 130 2.85 10.14 -3.17
CA ALA A 130 3.41 11.45 -3.49
C ALA A 130 3.75 11.59 -4.99
N LEU A 131 4.33 10.56 -5.61
CA LEU A 131 4.64 10.54 -7.05
C LEU A 131 3.38 10.67 -7.92
N ASP A 132 2.28 10.02 -7.51
CA ASP A 132 0.99 10.06 -8.21
C ASP A 132 0.30 11.42 -8.01
N ILE A 133 0.37 11.97 -6.79
CA ILE A 133 -0.17 13.29 -6.45
C ILE A 133 0.52 14.38 -7.27
N GLU A 134 1.85 14.34 -7.36
CA GLU A 134 2.61 15.30 -8.18
C GLU A 134 2.25 15.16 -9.65
N ARG A 135 2.20 13.93 -10.19
CA ARG A 135 1.82 13.69 -11.58
C ARG A 135 0.43 14.26 -11.91
N ARG A 136 -0.54 14.06 -11.01
CA ARG A 136 -1.93 14.51 -11.21
C ARG A 136 -2.08 16.02 -11.04
N SER A 137 -1.43 16.60 -10.04
CA SER A 137 -1.45 18.06 -9.82
C SER A 137 -0.68 18.84 -10.89
N ALA A 138 0.19 18.15 -11.64
CA ALA A 138 1.03 18.68 -12.70
C ALA A 138 0.63 18.19 -14.10
N ALA A 139 -0.66 17.96 -14.38
CA ALA A 139 -1.10 17.31 -15.61
C ALA A 139 -0.59 17.97 -16.92
N ALA A 140 -0.34 19.29 -16.90
CA ALA A 140 0.20 20.06 -18.03
C ALA A 140 1.74 20.21 -18.02
N ALA A 141 2.44 19.65 -17.03
CA ALA A 141 3.89 19.76 -16.93
C ALA A 141 4.58 19.00 -18.07
N THR A 142 5.69 19.56 -18.54
CA THR A 142 6.57 18.83 -19.46
C THR A 142 7.17 17.61 -18.74
N PRO A 143 7.60 16.56 -19.47
CA PRO A 143 8.22 15.39 -18.85
C PRO A 143 9.38 15.75 -17.92
N PHE A 144 10.22 16.72 -18.31
CA PHE A 144 11.34 17.17 -17.49
C PHE A 144 10.89 17.88 -16.21
N ALA A 145 9.91 18.79 -16.31
CA ALA A 145 9.36 19.47 -15.13
C ALA A 145 8.69 18.49 -14.17
N LEU A 146 8.01 17.46 -14.69
CA LEU A 146 7.43 16.40 -13.87
C LEU A 146 8.52 15.61 -13.13
N VAL A 147 9.60 15.22 -13.82
CA VAL A 147 10.74 14.55 -13.19
C VAL A 147 11.31 15.39 -12.05
N GLN A 148 11.55 16.69 -12.28
CA GLN A 148 12.07 17.59 -11.24
C GLN A 148 11.17 17.64 -10.00
N ARG A 149 9.85 17.65 -10.19
CA ARG A 149 8.87 17.61 -9.09
C ARG A 149 8.85 16.27 -8.35
N GLN A 150 9.15 15.17 -9.04
CA GLN A 150 9.14 13.82 -8.46
C GLN A 150 10.44 13.46 -7.72
N LEU A 151 11.56 14.12 -8.01
CA LEU A 151 12.87 13.81 -7.41
C LEU A 151 12.85 13.81 -5.86
N PRO A 152 12.26 14.79 -5.16
CA PRO A 152 12.21 14.75 -3.69
C PRO A 152 11.49 13.51 -3.15
N HIS A 153 10.42 13.08 -3.83
CA HIS A 153 9.61 11.92 -3.43
C HIS A 153 10.31 10.59 -3.71
N LEU A 154 11.09 10.52 -4.80
CA LEU A 154 11.98 9.39 -5.04
C LEU A 154 13.06 9.29 -3.96
N SER A 155 13.63 10.43 -3.53
CA SER A 155 14.60 10.45 -2.44
C SER A 155 14.00 10.00 -1.09
N ALA A 156 12.74 10.36 -0.81
CA ALA A 156 12.03 9.88 0.36
C ALA A 156 11.80 8.36 0.30
N LEU A 157 11.39 7.84 -0.86
CA LEU A 157 11.27 6.39 -1.09
C LEU A 157 12.61 5.67 -0.87
N ASP A 158 13.71 6.19 -1.42
CA ASP A 158 15.04 5.63 -1.23
C ASP A 158 15.43 5.60 0.25
N THR A 159 15.12 6.68 1.00
CA THR A 159 15.36 6.77 2.44
C THR A 159 14.57 5.71 3.21
N VAL A 160 13.27 5.58 2.93
CA VAL A 160 12.39 4.55 3.52
C VAL A 160 12.94 3.14 3.26
N VAL A 161 13.32 2.85 2.01
CA VAL A 161 13.83 1.53 1.63
C VAL A 161 15.19 1.26 2.30
N ALA A 162 16.10 2.23 2.30
CA ALA A 162 17.40 2.09 2.92
C ALA A 162 17.30 1.84 4.43
N GLU A 163 16.42 2.57 5.11
CA GLU A 163 16.22 2.45 6.55
C GLU A 163 15.54 1.13 6.94
N LEU A 164 14.56 0.67 6.16
CA LEU A 164 13.97 -0.65 6.39
C LEU A 164 15.00 -1.76 6.22
N ARG A 165 15.85 -1.65 5.19
CA ARG A 165 16.91 -2.64 4.95
C ARG A 165 17.99 -2.62 6.03
N SER A 166 18.39 -1.45 6.53
CA SER A 166 19.38 -1.32 7.60
C SER A 166 18.91 -2.00 8.89
N ARG A 167 17.59 -2.05 9.10
CA ARG A 167 16.92 -2.72 10.21
C ARG A 167 16.58 -4.20 9.97
N GLY A 168 17.02 -4.76 8.83
CA GLY A 168 16.83 -6.17 8.51
C GLY A 168 15.45 -6.55 7.96
N TYR A 169 14.60 -5.57 7.60
CA TYR A 169 13.33 -5.87 6.95
C TYR A 169 13.56 -6.43 5.54
N SER A 170 12.69 -7.35 5.16
CA SER A 170 12.47 -7.71 3.76
C SER A 170 11.50 -6.70 3.15
N VAL A 171 11.97 -5.92 2.16
CA VAL A 171 11.20 -4.82 1.58
C VAL A 171 10.58 -5.26 0.27
N TRP A 172 9.27 -5.03 0.14
CA TRP A 172 8.50 -5.25 -1.08
C TRP A 172 7.99 -3.93 -1.63
N LEU A 173 8.39 -3.60 -2.85
CA LEU A 173 7.88 -2.47 -3.61
C LEU A 173 6.83 -2.99 -4.58
N VAL A 174 5.62 -2.44 -4.45
CA VAL A 174 4.45 -2.89 -5.20
C VAL A 174 3.89 -1.70 -5.96
N GLY A 175 3.90 -1.76 -7.29
CA GLY A 175 3.22 -0.82 -8.15
C GLY A 175 1.89 -1.39 -8.63
N ALA A 176 0.80 -0.68 -8.37
CA ALA A 176 -0.53 -1.05 -8.86
C ALA A 176 -0.90 -0.24 -10.12
N PRO A 177 -1.34 -0.87 -11.22
CA PRO A 177 -1.72 -0.16 -12.42
C PRO A 177 -3.14 0.35 -12.29
N TRP A 178 -3.33 1.68 -12.31
CA TRP A 178 -4.67 2.25 -12.13
C TRP A 178 -5.24 2.95 -13.37
N HIS A 179 -4.43 3.30 -14.36
CA HIS A 179 -4.90 3.78 -15.68
C HIS A 179 -3.84 3.51 -16.77
N GLY A 180 -3.66 2.24 -17.15
CA GLY A 180 -2.76 1.87 -18.25
C GLY A 180 -1.28 1.72 -17.88
N GLY A 181 -0.97 1.38 -16.62
CA GLY A 181 0.36 0.96 -16.19
C GLY A 181 0.51 -0.56 -16.16
N THR A 182 1.72 -1.04 -15.90
CA THR A 182 2.00 -2.46 -15.61
C THR A 182 2.10 -2.63 -14.10
N ALA A 183 1.35 -3.59 -13.54
CA ALA A 183 1.57 -4.00 -12.16
C ALA A 183 2.99 -4.53 -12.03
N PHE A 184 3.71 -4.12 -11.00
CA PHE A 184 5.04 -4.66 -10.75
C PHE A 184 5.23 -4.97 -9.28
N VAL A 185 6.06 -5.96 -9.03
CA VAL A 185 6.60 -6.23 -7.71
C VAL A 185 8.11 -6.35 -7.81
N ALA A 186 8.80 -5.66 -6.90
CA ALA A 186 10.20 -5.87 -6.59
C ALA A 186 10.36 -6.20 -5.12
N SER A 187 11.26 -7.12 -4.82
CA SER A 187 11.57 -7.52 -3.46
C SER A 187 13.07 -7.35 -3.21
N SER A 188 13.45 -6.87 -2.03
CA SER A 188 14.86 -6.85 -1.61
C SER A 188 15.47 -8.26 -1.51
N ALA A 189 14.61 -9.29 -1.46
CA ALA A 189 14.99 -10.69 -1.52
C ALA A 189 15.12 -11.20 -2.98
N ALA A 190 14.65 -10.50 -4.00
CA ALA A 190 14.87 -10.92 -5.39
C ALA A 190 16.34 -10.66 -5.82
N PRO A 191 16.86 -11.35 -6.84
CA PRO A 191 18.08 -10.92 -7.52
C PRO A 191 17.93 -9.48 -8.05
N PRO A 192 19.00 -8.66 -8.03
CA PRO A 192 18.96 -7.29 -8.55
C PRO A 192 18.44 -7.24 -10.01
N GLY A 193 17.59 -6.26 -10.31
CA GLY A 193 17.07 -6.03 -11.67
C GLY A 193 15.90 -6.92 -12.10
N ARG A 194 15.40 -7.79 -11.22
CA ARG A 194 14.23 -8.63 -11.51
C ARG A 194 12.94 -7.91 -11.09
N TRP A 195 12.16 -7.49 -12.08
CA TRP A 195 10.80 -6.97 -11.91
C TRP A 195 9.83 -7.98 -12.51
N GLU A 196 8.88 -8.44 -11.70
CA GLU A 196 7.95 -9.48 -12.15
C GLU A 196 6.51 -8.95 -12.09
N PRO A 197 5.67 -9.26 -13.09
CA PRO A 197 4.24 -9.07 -12.94
C PRO A 197 3.74 -10.02 -11.84
N LEU A 198 2.97 -9.49 -10.90
CA LEU A 198 2.36 -10.25 -9.82
C LEU A 198 0.91 -9.82 -9.65
N ALA A 199 -0.02 -10.78 -9.59
CA ALA A 199 -1.39 -10.47 -9.24
C ALA A 199 -1.48 -10.07 -7.77
N ALA A 200 -2.42 -9.17 -7.42
CA ALA A 200 -2.59 -8.70 -6.05
C ALA A 200 -2.90 -9.85 -5.07
N GLU A 201 -3.61 -10.88 -5.54
CA GLU A 201 -3.94 -12.08 -4.78
C GLU A 201 -2.72 -12.95 -4.46
N GLU A 202 -1.76 -13.02 -5.37
CA GLU A 202 -0.51 -13.76 -5.17
C GLU A 202 0.42 -13.04 -4.18
N LEU A 203 0.39 -11.70 -4.18
CA LEU A 203 1.16 -10.88 -3.24
C LEU A 203 0.78 -11.19 -1.79
N ALA A 204 -0.52 -11.28 -1.48
CA ALA A 204 -0.98 -11.53 -0.11
C ALA A 204 -0.47 -12.88 0.42
N SER A 205 -0.62 -13.96 -0.34
CA SER A 205 -0.10 -15.28 0.04
C SER A 205 1.42 -15.27 0.20
N THR A 206 2.14 -14.59 -0.70
CA THR A 206 3.61 -14.54 -0.68
C THR A 206 4.16 -13.76 0.51
N VAL A 207 3.56 -12.61 0.85
CA VAL A 207 3.95 -11.81 2.02
C VAL A 207 3.71 -12.60 3.31
N LEU A 208 2.55 -13.26 3.44
CA LEU A 208 2.23 -14.06 4.63
C LEU A 208 3.19 -15.27 4.77
N ASP A 209 3.46 -16.02 3.70
CA ASP A 209 4.40 -17.15 3.72
C ASP A 209 5.81 -16.69 4.12
N GLN A 210 6.27 -15.54 3.64
CA GLN A 210 7.59 -15.00 4.03
C GLN A 210 7.66 -14.60 5.51
N MET A 211 6.54 -14.16 6.09
CA MET A 211 6.44 -13.90 7.53
C MET A 211 6.32 -15.19 8.36
N GLY A 212 6.29 -16.37 7.73
CA GLY A 212 6.04 -17.64 8.41
C GLY A 212 4.58 -17.82 8.85
N LEU A 213 3.65 -17.09 8.24
CA LEU A 213 2.23 -17.11 8.57
C LEU A 213 1.43 -17.97 7.58
N PRO A 214 0.28 -18.56 7.99
CA PRO A 214 -0.57 -19.31 7.08
C PRO A 214 -1.07 -18.45 5.91
N TRP A 215 -1.04 -18.99 4.68
CA TRP A 215 -1.60 -18.26 3.55
C TRP A 215 -3.12 -18.44 3.45
N PRO A 216 -3.85 -17.54 2.78
CA PRO A 216 -5.31 -17.51 2.85
C PRO A 216 -5.97 -18.61 2.01
N LEU A 217 -7.01 -19.24 2.56
CA LEU A 217 -7.85 -20.19 1.83
C LEU A 217 -8.53 -19.50 0.62
N GLY A 218 -8.41 -20.13 -0.55
CA GLY A 218 -9.03 -19.64 -1.77
C GLY A 218 -8.26 -18.51 -2.47
N LEU A 219 -7.00 -18.26 -2.08
CA LEU A 219 -6.03 -17.48 -2.86
C LEU A 219 -4.97 -18.41 -3.49
N PRO A 220 -4.28 -17.96 -4.55
CA PRO A 220 -3.18 -18.71 -5.14
C PRO A 220 -2.07 -19.02 -4.12
N PRO A 221 -1.31 -20.12 -4.30
CA PRO A 221 -0.16 -20.43 -3.45
C PRO A 221 0.93 -19.33 -3.53
N PRO A 222 1.80 -19.22 -2.51
CA PRO A 222 2.85 -18.20 -2.46
C PRO A 222 3.91 -18.40 -3.56
N ARG A 223 4.42 -17.28 -4.09
CA ARG A 223 5.52 -17.24 -5.07
C ARG A 223 6.87 -17.34 -4.36
N ARG A 224 7.28 -18.56 -4.05
CA ARG A 224 8.55 -18.86 -3.36
C ARG A 224 9.80 -18.56 -4.18
N ASP A 225 9.67 -18.30 -5.47
CA ASP A 225 10.77 -17.78 -6.29
C ASP A 225 11.06 -16.30 -6.02
N LEU A 226 10.16 -15.60 -5.32
CA LEU A 226 10.30 -14.20 -4.91
C LEU A 226 10.65 -14.06 -3.41
N SER A 227 10.29 -15.04 -2.57
CA SER A 227 10.71 -15.11 -1.18
C SER A 227 12.00 -15.93 -1.08
N ARG A 228 13.11 -15.36 -0.58
CA ARG A 228 14.32 -16.15 -0.24
C ARG A 228 14.10 -17.11 0.94
N VAL A 229 12.92 -17.07 1.55
CA VAL A 229 12.55 -17.88 2.70
C VAL A 229 11.86 -19.13 2.20
N ALA A 230 12.50 -20.29 2.37
CA ALA A 230 11.85 -21.57 2.21
C ALA A 230 10.89 -21.78 3.39
N GLY A 231 9.66 -21.26 3.28
CA GLY A 231 8.65 -21.39 4.33
C GLY A 231 8.35 -22.86 4.64
N ALA A 232 8.51 -23.25 5.91
CA ALA A 232 8.34 -24.63 6.39
C ALA A 232 6.89 -25.14 6.36
N THR A 233 5.89 -24.31 6.03
CA THR A 233 4.49 -24.68 6.28
C THR A 233 3.57 -24.37 5.11
N GLY A 234 3.07 -25.42 4.47
CA GLY A 234 1.95 -25.38 3.53
C GLY A 234 0.59 -25.21 4.21
N VAL A 235 0.54 -24.42 5.29
CA VAL A 235 -0.66 -24.28 6.14
C VAL A 235 -1.55 -23.20 5.55
N VAL A 236 -2.79 -23.59 5.26
CA VAL A 236 -3.83 -22.72 4.69
C VAL A 236 -4.82 -22.34 5.79
N GLN A 237 -5.22 -21.06 5.85
CA GLN A 237 -6.16 -20.57 6.85
C GLN A 237 -7.33 -19.79 6.23
N ALA A 238 -8.54 -20.04 6.73
CA ALA A 238 -9.68 -19.18 6.45
C ALA A 238 -9.64 -17.96 7.38
N TYR A 239 -9.28 -16.79 6.83
CA TYR A 239 -9.21 -15.55 7.61
C TYR A 239 -10.57 -14.89 7.87
N GLY A 240 -11.61 -15.21 7.10
CA GLY A 240 -12.95 -14.63 7.28
C GLY A 240 -13.08 -13.16 6.80
N PRO A 241 -14.19 -12.48 7.13
CA PRO A 241 -14.48 -11.11 6.69
C PRO A 241 -13.58 -10.08 7.39
N PRO A 242 -13.55 -8.80 6.96
CA PRO A 242 -12.82 -7.74 7.68
C PRO A 242 -13.25 -7.61 9.16
N PRO A 243 -12.32 -7.28 10.08
CA PRO A 243 -12.64 -7.08 11.50
C PRO A 243 -13.54 -5.87 11.69
N PRO A 244 -14.32 -5.76 12.78
CA PRO A 244 -15.18 -4.60 12.99
C PRO A 244 -14.34 -3.30 13.11
N PRO A 245 -14.91 -2.14 12.70
CA PRO A 245 -14.30 -0.84 12.91
C PRO A 245 -14.03 -0.54 14.40
N LEU A 246 -13.01 0.27 14.69
CA LEU A 246 -12.80 0.83 16.04
C LEU A 246 -13.90 1.83 16.41
N ALA A 247 -14.29 2.65 15.44
CA ALA A 247 -15.38 3.61 15.57
C ALA A 247 -16.25 3.57 14.31
N ALA A 248 -17.56 3.80 14.49
CA ALA A 248 -18.47 3.94 13.36
C ALA A 248 -18.18 5.27 12.63
N PRO A 249 -17.99 5.26 11.30
CA PRO A 249 -17.69 6.49 10.57
C PRO A 249 -18.92 7.40 10.51
N SER A 250 -18.73 8.66 10.89
CA SER A 250 -19.78 9.68 10.80
C SER A 250 -20.20 9.95 9.35
N ALA A 251 -21.38 10.56 9.13
CA ALA A 251 -21.82 10.96 7.79
C ALA A 251 -20.81 11.92 7.12
N ARG A 252 -20.26 12.86 7.91
CA ARG A 252 -19.19 13.75 7.45
C ARG A 252 -17.93 12.98 7.08
N SER A 253 -17.52 12.01 7.89
CA SER A 253 -16.34 11.19 7.61
C SER A 253 -16.47 10.41 6.30
N GLN A 254 -17.66 9.83 6.07
CA GLN A 254 -17.99 9.15 4.82
C GLN A 254 -17.93 10.09 3.62
N GLN A 255 -18.43 11.32 3.76
CA GLN A 255 -18.38 12.32 2.69
C GLN A 255 -16.93 12.70 2.38
N VAL A 256 -16.12 13.01 3.39
CA VAL A 256 -14.69 13.35 3.20
C VAL A 256 -13.94 12.20 2.54
N GLN A 257 -14.15 10.95 2.96
CA GLN A 257 -13.53 9.80 2.31
C GLN A 257 -13.91 9.72 0.82
N ARG A 258 -15.19 9.90 0.48
CA ARG A 258 -15.63 9.89 -0.92
C ARG A 258 -14.97 11.01 -1.72
N ASP A 259 -14.84 12.20 -1.15
CA ASP A 259 -14.22 13.33 -1.83
C ASP A 259 -12.72 13.13 -2.03
N VAL A 260 -12.01 12.59 -1.04
CA VAL A 260 -10.60 12.17 -1.19
C VAL A 260 -10.47 11.14 -2.32
N LEU A 261 -11.30 10.10 -2.31
CA LEU A 261 -11.28 9.08 -3.34
C LEU A 261 -11.61 9.65 -4.73
N ARG A 262 -12.59 10.56 -4.85
CA ARG A 262 -12.92 11.23 -6.12
C ARG A 262 -11.76 12.09 -6.62
N ASN A 263 -11.15 12.89 -5.75
CA ASN A 263 -10.04 13.78 -6.11
C ASN A 263 -8.78 13.00 -6.53
N LEU A 264 -8.57 11.82 -5.94
CA LEU A 264 -7.52 10.90 -6.35
C LEU A 264 -7.92 10.05 -7.58
N GLY A 265 -9.08 10.31 -8.19
CA GLY A 265 -9.58 9.63 -9.38
C GLY A 265 -10.02 8.19 -9.15
N TYR A 266 -10.26 7.79 -7.90
CA TYR A 266 -10.73 6.44 -7.53
C TYR A 266 -12.24 6.28 -7.63
N LEU A 267 -12.99 7.37 -7.57
CA LEU A 267 -14.43 7.42 -7.81
C LEU A 267 -14.71 8.36 -8.98
N GLN A 268 -15.54 7.92 -9.91
CA GLN A 268 -16.08 8.74 -11.01
C GLN A 268 -17.42 9.35 -10.60
#